data_AF-R9SKH3-F1
#
_entry.id   AF-R9SKH3-F1
#
_cell.length_a   1.000
_cell.length_b   1.000
_cell.length_c   1.000
_cell.angle_alpha   90.00
_cell.angle_beta   90.00
_cell.angle_gamma   90.00
#
_symmetry.space_group_name_H-M   'P 1'
#
loop_
_entity.id
_entity.type
_entity.pdbx_description
1 polymer ?
#
loop_
_entity_poly.entity_id
_entity_poly.type
_entity_poly.pdbx_seq_one_letter_code
_entity_poly.pdbx_strand_id
1 'polypeptide(L)'
;MKKKICPRCGSRKVKWIIPQVWSRWICYNCDYTGPVIEADDDLEREIVNNWRENKEEIMKEAELNRLKMLNHEKDEEDNEEDDLTDEEIDKKLEDLGI
;
A
#
# COMPACT_ATOMS: atom_id res chain seq x y z
N MET A 1 -9.21 26.25 11.83
CA MET A 1 -10.31 25.35 11.41
C MET A 1 -9.67 24.09 10.84
N LYS A 2 -10.10 22.89 11.26
CA LYS A 2 -9.50 21.64 10.76
C LYS A 2 -10.00 21.32 9.35
N LYS A 3 -9.12 20.77 8.50
CA LYS A 3 -9.40 20.49 7.09
C LYS A 3 -8.91 19.11 6.71
N LYS A 4 -9.66 18.39 5.87
CA LYS A 4 -9.23 17.11 5.32
C LYS A 4 -8.26 17.33 4.18
N ILE A 5 -7.06 16.78 4.30
CA ILE A 5 -5.99 16.92 3.30
C ILE A 5 -5.35 15.57 2.99
N CYS A 6 -4.71 15.49 1.82
CA CYS A 6 -3.84 14.39 1.46
C CYS A 6 -2.59 14.39 2.35
N PRO A 7 -2.26 13.29 3.05
CA PRO A 7 -1.08 13.22 3.91
C PRO A 7 0.24 13.28 3.15
N ARG A 8 0.23 12.95 1.84
CA ARG A 8 1.44 12.95 1.01
C ARG A 8 1.81 14.33 0.47
N CYS A 9 0.84 15.08 -0.04
CA CYS A 9 1.11 16.34 -0.75
C CYS A 9 0.37 17.56 -0.20
N GLY A 10 -0.42 17.40 0.87
CA GLY A 10 -1.19 18.48 1.50
C GLY A 10 -2.40 18.96 0.68
N SER A 11 -2.67 18.37 -0.48
CA SER A 11 -3.79 18.77 -1.33
C SER A 11 -5.14 18.50 -0.67
N ARG A 12 -6.05 19.46 -0.76
CA ARG A 12 -7.47 19.30 -0.41
C ARG A 12 -8.30 18.62 -1.52
N LYS A 13 -7.71 18.38 -2.70
CA LYS A 13 -8.37 17.71 -3.84
C LYS A 13 -8.45 16.20 -3.60
N VAL A 14 -9.08 15.80 -2.50
CA VAL A 14 -9.31 14.40 -2.12
C VAL A 14 -10.78 14.07 -2.29
N LYS A 15 -11.10 12.91 -2.88
CA LYS A 15 -12.48 12.40 -2.95
C LYS A 15 -12.56 10.98 -2.39
N TRP A 16 -13.68 10.65 -1.78
CA TRP A 16 -13.98 9.31 -1.33
C TRP A 16 -14.40 8.46 -2.55
N ILE A 17 -13.79 7.29 -2.74
CA ILE A 17 -13.90 6.55 -4.00
C ILE A 17 -15.24 5.80 -4.11
N ILE A 18 -15.74 5.17 -3.04
CA ILE A 18 -17.07 4.53 -2.98
C ILE A 18 -17.43 4.07 -1.54
N PRO A 19 -18.72 4.02 -1.14
CA PRO A 19 -19.15 3.60 0.20
C PRO A 19 -18.71 2.22 0.67
N GLN A 20 -18.57 1.27 -0.26
CA GLN A 20 -18.18 -0.10 0.04
C GLN A 20 -16.72 -0.22 0.48
N VAL A 21 -15.91 0.80 0.19
CA VAL A 21 -14.50 0.87 0.57
C VAL A 21 -14.36 1.99 1.59
N TRP A 22 -14.69 1.67 2.84
CA TRP A 22 -14.64 2.62 3.94
C TRP A 22 -13.26 3.27 4.03
N SER A 23 -13.26 4.58 4.30
CA SER A 23 -12.05 5.35 4.57
C SER A 23 -11.00 5.39 3.44
N ARG A 24 -11.32 4.97 2.22
CA ARG A 24 -10.40 5.03 1.07
C ARG A 24 -10.64 6.27 0.21
N TRP A 25 -9.75 7.24 0.32
CA TRP A 25 -9.77 8.47 -0.47
C TRP A 25 -8.73 8.43 -1.58
N ILE A 26 -9.02 9.08 -2.69
CA ILE A 26 -8.06 9.37 -3.77
C ILE A 26 -7.70 10.85 -3.76
N CYS A 27 -6.41 11.15 -3.87
CA CYS A 27 -5.90 12.49 -4.09
C CYS A 27 -5.66 12.74 -5.58
N TYR A 28 -6.35 13.72 -6.17
CA TYR A 28 -6.21 14.09 -7.59
C TYR A 28 -4.98 14.96 -7.91
N ASN A 29 -4.07 15.12 -6.95
CA ASN A 29 -2.84 15.87 -7.14
C ASN A 29 -1.58 14.99 -7.19
N CYS A 30 -1.58 13.85 -6.50
CA CYS A 30 -0.43 12.96 -6.44
C CYS A 30 -0.80 11.46 -6.47
N ASP A 31 -2.06 11.16 -6.83
CA ASP A 31 -2.62 9.81 -6.96
C ASP A 31 -2.54 8.94 -5.70
N TYR A 32 -2.27 9.55 -4.55
CA TYR A 32 -2.33 8.87 -3.26
C TYR A 32 -3.72 8.30 -3.03
N THR A 33 -3.78 6.99 -2.74
CA THR A 33 -5.02 6.27 -2.44
C THR A 33 -4.93 5.64 -1.05
N GLY A 34 -5.71 6.17 -0.10
CA GLY A 34 -5.63 5.77 1.30
C GLY A 34 -6.42 6.71 2.23
N PRO A 35 -6.19 6.62 3.55
CA PRO A 35 -6.80 7.51 4.53
C PRO A 35 -6.39 8.97 4.36
N VAL A 36 -7.29 9.90 4.67
CA VAL A 36 -6.97 11.34 4.76
C VAL A 36 -6.77 11.74 6.21
N ILE A 37 -6.05 12.83 6.42
CA ILE A 37 -5.82 13.40 7.76
C ILE A 37 -6.57 14.71 7.90
N GLU A 38 -6.88 15.07 9.16
CA GLU A 38 -7.36 16.40 9.51
C GLU A 38 -6.19 17.26 9.99
N ALA A 39 -5.92 18.36 9.28
CA ALA A 39 -4.83 19.28 9.60
C ALA A 39 -5.35 20.68 9.90
N ASP A 40 -4.64 21.40 10.75
CA ASP A 40 -4.73 22.85 10.86
C ASP A 40 -3.85 23.53 9.80
N ASP A 41 -3.78 24.86 9.85
CA ASP A 41 -3.08 25.66 8.84
C ASP A 41 -1.56 25.50 8.93
N ASP A 42 -1.02 25.16 10.10
CA ASP A 42 0.41 24.97 10.32
C ASP A 42 0.85 23.62 9.75
N LEU A 43 0.16 22.53 10.11
CA LEU A 43 0.44 21.20 9.60
C LEU A 43 0.19 21.09 8.08
N GLU A 44 -0.85 21.76 7.56
CA GLU A 44 -1.08 21.83 6.12
C GLU A 44 0.11 22.48 5.40
N ARG A 45 0.65 23.58 5.94
CA ARG A 45 1.81 24.27 5.36
C ARG A 45 3.07 23.42 5.40
N GLU A 46 3.32 22.74 6.51
CA GLU A 46 4.47 21.86 6.66
C GLU A 46 4.47 20.76 5.59
N ILE A 47 3.33 20.06 5.42
CA ILE A 47 3.20 18.99 4.43
C ILE A 47 3.34 19.54 3.01
N VAL A 48 2.74 20.70 2.71
CA VAL A 48 2.86 21.32 1.38
C VAL A 48 4.30 21.73 1.08
N ASN A 49 5.04 22.26 2.06
CA ASN A 49 6.43 22.65 1.88
C ASN A 49 7.33 21.43 1.71
N ASN A 50 7.18 20.41 2.55
CA ASN A 50 7.90 19.15 2.40
C ASN A 50 7.66 18.53 1.02
N TRP A 51 6.42 18.54 0.53
CA TRP A 51 6.09 18.07 -0.81
C TRP A 51 6.75 18.90 -1.92
N ARG A 52 6.89 20.22 -1.75
CA ARG A 52 7.54 21.09 -2.76
C ARG A 52 9.03 20.83 -2.86
N GLU A 53 9.68 20.59 -1.73
CA GLU A 53 11.13 20.40 -1.63
C GLU A 53 11.54 18.96 -1.98
N ASN A 54 10.78 17.97 -1.52
CA ASN A 54 11.18 16.55 -1.55
C ASN A 54 10.30 15.69 -2.46
N LYS A 55 9.59 16.30 -3.41
CA LYS A 55 8.60 15.62 -4.28
C LYS A 55 9.14 14.33 -4.90
N GLU A 56 10.33 14.39 -5.48
CA GLU A 56 10.92 13.28 -6.22
C GLU A 56 11.25 12.11 -5.30
N GLU A 57 11.83 12.39 -4.14
CA GLU A 57 12.15 11.39 -3.13
C GLU A 57 10.90 10.73 -2.57
N ILE A 58 9.88 11.53 -2.21
CA ILE A 58 8.58 11.02 -1.73
C ILE A 58 7.93 10.11 -2.78
N MET A 59 7.99 10.47 -4.06
CA MET A 59 7.42 9.65 -5.14
C MET A 59 8.22 8.37 -5.37
N LYS A 60 9.55 8.45 -5.31
CA LYS A 60 10.43 7.28 -5.43
C LYS A 60 10.20 6.31 -4.27
N GLU A 61 10.09 6.81 -3.05
CA GLU A 61 9.79 6.00 -1.87
C GLU A 61 8.41 5.35 -1.97
N ALA A 62 7.39 6.12 -2.38
CA ALA A 62 6.04 5.60 -2.59
C ALA A 62 6.01 4.48 -3.64
N GLU A 63 6.79 4.62 -4.70
CA GLU A 63 6.88 3.60 -5.74
C GLU A 63 7.64 2.36 -5.28
N LEU A 64 8.77 2.56 -4.60
CA LEU A 64 9.52 1.47 -3.99
C LEU A 64 8.65 0.67 -3.01
N ASN A 65 7.83 1.33 -2.21
CA ASN A 65 6.91 0.66 -1.29
C ASN A 65 5.82 -0.14 -2.02
N ARG A 66 5.33 0.34 -3.16
CA ARG A 66 4.42 -0.43 -4.03
C ARG A 66 5.11 -1.67 -4.62
N LEU A 67 6.33 -1.52 -5.13
CA LEU A 67 7.10 -2.65 -5.65
C LEU A 67 7.42 -3.68 -4.57
N LYS A 68 7.77 -3.24 -3.35
CA LYS A 68 8.03 -4.14 -2.22
C LYS A 68 6.80 -4.98 -1.87
N MET A 69 5.60 -4.40 -1.90
CA MET A 69 4.36 -5.16 -1.66
C MET A 69 4.14 -6.22 -2.76
N LEU A 70 4.29 -5.84 -4.03
CA LEU A 70 4.16 -6.77 -5.15
C LEU A 70 5.19 -7.90 -5.11
N ASN A 71 6.43 -7.60 -4.69
CA ASN A 71 7.47 -8.61 -4.58
C ASN A 71 7.29 -9.50 -3.35
N HIS A 72 6.73 -8.99 -2.24
CA HIS A 72 6.41 -9.82 -1.08
C HIS A 72 5.29 -10.82 -1.39
N GLU A 73 4.28 -10.43 -2.17
CA GLU A 73 3.28 -11.37 -2.71
C GLU A 73 3.94 -12.45 -3.59
N LYS A 74 5.00 -12.09 -4.34
CA LYS A 74 5.79 -13.05 -5.12
C LYS A 74 6.64 -13.99 -4.28
N ASP A 75 7.22 -13.53 -3.19
CA ASP A 75 7.99 -14.37 -2.27
C ASP A 75 7.07 -15.33 -1.47
N GLU A 76 5.77 -15.01 -1.33
CA GLU A 76 4.75 -15.94 -0.83
C GLU A 76 4.24 -16.91 -1.91
N GLU A 77 4.26 -16.53 -3.20
CA GLU A 77 4.03 -17.46 -4.33
C GLU A 77 5.25 -18.36 -4.64
N ASP A 78 6.48 -17.91 -4.31
CA ASP A 78 7.73 -18.68 -4.41
C ASP A 78 8.05 -19.44 -3.11
N ASN A 79 7.27 -19.29 -2.03
CA ASN A 79 7.00 -20.45 -1.19
C ASN A 79 6.04 -21.32 -2.00
N GLU A 80 6.63 -22.14 -2.89
CA GLU A 80 6.10 -23.46 -3.16
C GLU A 80 5.61 -23.99 -1.80
N GLU A 81 4.29 -24.05 -1.59
CA GLU A 81 3.78 -25.26 -1.00
C GLU A 81 4.52 -26.36 -1.76
N ASP A 82 5.38 -27.10 -1.06
CA ASP A 82 5.73 -28.46 -1.42
C ASP A 82 4.39 -29.22 -1.51
N ASP A 83 3.59 -28.93 -2.54
CA ASP A 83 2.60 -29.83 -3.09
C ASP A 83 3.45 -30.95 -3.65
N LEU A 84 3.85 -31.85 -2.73
CA LEU A 84 4.38 -33.16 -3.08
C LEU A 84 3.47 -33.66 -4.19
N THR A 85 4.08 -33.99 -5.32
CA THR A 85 3.35 -34.62 -6.41
C THR A 85 2.59 -35.83 -5.86
N ASP A 86 1.48 -36.22 -6.49
CA ASP A 86 0.69 -37.37 -6.01
C ASP A 86 1.58 -38.63 -5.76
N GLU A 87 2.66 -38.79 -6.56
CA GLU A 87 3.67 -39.85 -6.39
C GLU A 87 4.52 -39.71 -5.10
N GLU A 88 4.84 -38.49 -4.69
CA GLU A 88 5.61 -38.20 -3.47
C GLU A 88 4.75 -38.32 -2.20
N ILE A 89 3.44 -38.05 -2.31
CA ILE A 89 2.46 -38.31 -1.26
C ILE A 89 2.32 -39.82 -1.02
N ASP A 90 2.13 -40.59 -2.10
CA ASP A 90 1.98 -42.06 -2.03
C ASP A 90 3.20 -42.73 -1.37
N LYS A 91 4.40 -42.28 -1.74
CA LYS A 91 5.65 -42.81 -1.15
C LYS A 91 5.76 -42.52 0.36
N LYS A 92 5.31 -41.34 0.80
CA LYS A 92 5.29 -40.98 2.23
C LYS A 92 4.23 -41.76 3.01
N LEU A 93 3.10 -42.07 2.38
CA LEU A 93 2.04 -42.90 2.96
C LEU A 93 2.54 -44.35 3.16
N GLU A 94 3.24 -44.91 2.16
CA GLU A 94 3.92 -46.20 2.28
C GLU A 94 4.95 -46.23 3.42
N ASP A 95 5.77 -45.17 3.55
CA ASP A 95 6.77 -45.05 4.63
C ASP A 95 6.12 -44.93 6.03
N LEU A 96 4.90 -44.40 6.12
CA LEU A 96 4.12 -44.31 7.36
C LEU A 96 3.24 -45.55 7.61
N GLY A 97 3.19 -46.49 6.66
CA GLY A 97 2.41 -47.72 6.75
C GLY A 97 0.89 -47.51 6.78
N ILE A 98 0.40 -46.43 6.16
CA ILE A 98 -1.02 -46.08 6.05
C ILE A 98 -1.45 -46.01 4.59
#